data_AF-A0A523Y1K7-F1
#
_entry.id   AF-A0A523Y1K7-F1
#
_cell.length_a   1.000
_cell.length_b   1.000
_cell.length_c   1.000
_cell.angle_alpha   90.00
_cell.angle_beta   90.00
_cell.angle_gamma   90.00
#
_symmetry.space_group_name_H-M   'P 1'
#
loop_
_entity.id
_entity.type
_entity.pdbx_description
1 polymer ?
#
loop_
_entity_poly.entity_id
_entity_poly.type
_entity_poly.pdbx_seq_one_letter_code
_entity_poly.pdbx_strand_id
1 'polypeptide(L)'
;MTDVRGTCKVCGYVSHLGAVAQHHIIPKDVSKQAGMPESATVNLCCNCHFELYTWYRTKVTDMVYDPETKRFRDKSWDEKVKDYESAFNEFKKYRDEQKKSVRESK
;
A
#
# COMPACT_ATOMS: atom_id res chain seq x y z
N MET A 1 -14.94 -4.52 -19.29
CA MET A 1 -14.78 -3.56 -18.18
C MET A 1 -13.44 -2.85 -18.37
N THR A 2 -13.46 -1.67 -18.96
CA THR A 2 -12.26 -0.88 -19.28
C THR A 2 -11.73 -0.24 -18.00
N ASP A 3 -10.60 -0.75 -17.48
CA ASP A 3 -9.85 -0.05 -16.45
C ASP A 3 -9.37 1.27 -17.05
N VAL A 4 -10.00 2.37 -16.64
CA VAL A 4 -9.67 3.71 -17.12
C VAL A 4 -8.27 4.02 -16.60
N ARG A 5 -7.26 3.95 -17.49
CA ARG A 5 -5.82 4.16 -17.24
C ARG A 5 -5.46 5.55 -16.68
N GLY A 6 -6.42 6.31 -16.19
CA GLY A 6 -6.26 7.64 -15.61
C GLY A 6 -6.93 7.83 -14.25
N THR A 7 -7.55 6.80 -13.64
CA THR A 7 -8.24 6.96 -12.35
C THR A 7 -7.44 6.35 -11.20
N CYS A 8 -7.15 7.16 -10.19
CA CYS A 8 -6.55 6.68 -8.94
C CYS A 8 -7.54 5.78 -8.20
N LYS A 9 -7.18 4.52 -7.97
CA LYS A 9 -8.03 3.54 -7.27
C LYS A 9 -8.15 3.77 -5.76
N VAL A 10 -7.35 4.67 -5.21
CA VAL A 10 -7.43 5.07 -3.79
C VAL A 10 -8.31 6.29 -3.63
N CYS A 11 -8.00 7.43 -4.25
CA CYS A 11 -8.78 8.66 -4.03
C CYS A 11 -9.92 8.90 -5.03
N GLY A 12 -9.95 8.17 -6.16
CA GLY A 12 -10.91 8.39 -7.24
C GLY A 12 -10.55 9.55 -8.18
N TYR A 13 -9.42 10.23 -7.96
CA TYR A 13 -8.94 11.30 -8.84
C TYR A 13 -8.76 10.77 -10.27
N VAL A 14 -9.35 11.47 -11.24
CA VAL A 14 -9.22 11.17 -12.66
C VAL A 14 -8.24 12.17 -13.27
N SER A 15 -7.12 11.67 -13.77
CA SER A 15 -6.16 12.45 -14.55
C SER A 15 -6.41 12.26 -16.04
N HIS A 16 -6.58 13.38 -16.75
CA HIS A 16 -6.62 13.40 -18.22
C HIS A 16 -5.21 13.49 -18.85
N LEU A 17 -4.18 13.77 -18.05
CA LEU A 17 -2.80 14.02 -18.50
C LEU A 17 -1.81 12.89 -18.14
N GLY A 18 -2.30 11.71 -17.74
CA GLY A 18 -1.41 10.59 -17.35
C GLY A 18 -0.71 10.73 -15.99
N ALA A 19 -1.11 11.66 -15.11
CA ALA A 19 -0.60 11.80 -13.74
C ALA A 19 -1.08 10.69 -12.76
N VAL A 20 -1.57 9.57 -13.31
CA VAL A 20 -1.91 8.35 -12.58
C VAL A 20 -1.09 7.23 -13.19
N ALA A 21 -0.24 6.61 -12.37
CA ALA A 21 0.68 5.56 -12.80
C ALA A 21 0.37 4.24 -12.08
N GLN A 22 0.84 3.15 -12.66
CA GLN A 22 0.72 1.80 -12.09
C GLN A 22 1.84 1.59 -11.06
N HIS A 23 1.48 1.22 -9.83
CA HIS A 23 2.39 0.97 -8.73
C HIS A 23 2.20 -0.44 -8.18
N HIS A 24 3.28 -1.11 -7.80
CA HIS A 24 3.19 -2.39 -7.12
C HIS A 24 2.70 -2.18 -5.69
N ILE A 25 1.76 -3.02 -5.24
CA ILE A 25 1.28 -3.01 -3.86
C ILE A 25 2.42 -3.41 -2.92
N ILE A 26 3.15 -4.48 -3.26
CA ILE A 26 4.38 -4.90 -2.57
C ILE A 26 5.57 -4.42 -3.40
N PRO A 27 6.57 -3.74 -2.80
CA PRO A 27 7.77 -3.35 -3.53
C PRO A 27 8.47 -4.54 -4.21
N LYS A 28 8.98 -4.32 -5.43
CA LYS A 28 9.57 -5.39 -6.26
C LYS A 28 10.74 -6.11 -5.59
N ASP A 29 11.55 -5.35 -4.85
CA ASP A 29 12.67 -5.85 -4.07
C ASP A 29 12.21 -6.83 -2.98
N VAL A 30 11.10 -6.52 -2.29
CA VAL A 30 10.51 -7.39 -1.27
C VAL A 30 9.97 -8.67 -1.92
N SER A 31 9.20 -8.57 -3.01
CA SER A 31 8.71 -9.76 -3.73
C SER A 31 9.86 -10.64 -4.24
N LYS A 32 10.92 -10.03 -4.76
CA LYS A 32 12.11 -10.76 -5.23
C LYS A 32 12.83 -11.48 -4.08
N GLN A 33 12.98 -10.84 -2.93
CA GLN A 33 13.65 -11.42 -1.77
C GLN A 33 12.81 -12.52 -1.10
N ALA A 34 11.48 -12.43 -1.18
CA ALA A 34 10.57 -13.50 -0.79
C ALA A 34 10.52 -14.66 -1.80
N GLY A 35 11.14 -14.54 -2.98
CA GLY A 35 11.07 -15.54 -4.03
C GLY A 35 9.65 -15.72 -4.61
N MET A 36 8.78 -14.72 -4.45
CA MET A 36 7.41 -14.77 -4.95
C MET A 36 7.28 -14.10 -6.32
N PRO A 37 6.22 -14.44 -7.10
CA PRO A 37 5.88 -13.68 -8.31
C PRO A 37 5.68 -12.19 -8.02
N GLU A 38 5.81 -11.34 -9.05
CA GLU A 38 5.55 -9.90 -8.89
C GLU A 38 4.15 -9.65 -8.30
N SER A 39 4.07 -8.71 -7.37
CA SER A 39 2.82 -8.39 -6.71
C SER A 39 1.80 -7.80 -7.67
N ALA A 40 0.53 -7.88 -7.27
CA ALA A 40 -0.53 -7.08 -7.87
C ALA A 40 -0.16 -5.59 -7.88
N THR A 41 -0.67 -4.89 -8.88
CA THR A 41 -0.44 -3.47 -9.10
C THR A 41 -1.72 -2.67 -9.01
N VAL A 42 -1.60 -1.39 -8.68
CA VAL A 42 -2.71 -0.46 -8.54
C VAL A 42 -2.37 0.90 -9.17
N ASN A 43 -3.36 1.51 -9.83
CA ASN A 43 -3.24 2.85 -10.39
C ASN A 43 -3.37 3.92 -9.29
N LEU A 44 -2.33 4.73 -9.07
CA LEU A 44 -2.30 5.80 -8.06
C LEU A 44 -1.93 7.14 -8.68
N CYS A 45 -2.52 8.22 -8.18
CA CYS A 45 -2.00 9.56 -8.44
C CYS A 45 -0.75 9.82 -7.58
N CYS A 46 0.04 10.82 -7.96
CA CYS A 46 1.28 11.18 -7.25
C CYS A 46 1.08 11.38 -5.73
N ASN A 47 -0.04 12.01 -5.33
CA ASN A 47 -0.33 12.25 -3.91
C ASN A 47 -0.59 10.94 -3.15
N CYS A 48 -1.48 10.09 -3.66
CA CYS A 48 -1.76 8.80 -3.01
C CYS A 48 -0.54 7.87 -3.03
N HIS A 49 0.30 7.96 -4.06
CA HIS A 49 1.57 7.22 -4.08
C HIS A 49 2.52 7.69 -2.97
N PHE A 50 2.71 9.00 -2.81
CA PHE A 50 3.58 9.54 -1.77
C PHE A 50 3.07 9.25 -0.35
N GLU A 51 1.76 9.41 -0.14
CA GLU A 51 1.12 9.07 1.14
C GLU A 51 1.22 7.57 1.44
N LEU A 52 1.01 6.69 0.45
CA LEU A 52 1.16 5.25 0.63
C LEU A 52 2.60 4.87 0.99
N TYR A 53 3.59 5.47 0.32
CA TYR A 53 5.00 5.25 0.63
C TYR A 53 5.32 5.66 2.07
N THR A 54 4.80 6.81 2.51
CA THR A 54 4.94 7.27 3.90
C THR A 54 4.25 6.32 4.87
N TRP A 55 3.05 5.85 4.53
CA TRP A 55 2.28 4.88 5.32
C TRP A 55 3.06 3.58 5.52
N TYR A 56 3.66 3.02 4.45
CA TYR A 56 4.49 1.83 4.55
C TYR A 56 5.66 2.00 5.51
N ARG A 57 6.38 3.13 5.46
CA ARG A 57 7.50 3.40 6.38
C ARG A 57 7.08 3.44 7.86
N THR A 58 5.80 3.69 8.14
CA THR A 58 5.26 3.73 9.51
C THR A 58 4.64 2.42 9.96
N LYS A 59 4.10 1.62 9.03
CA LYS A 59 3.31 0.42 9.35
C LYS A 59 4.06 -0.88 9.14
N VAL A 60 5.04 -0.92 8.24
CA VAL A 60 5.85 -2.11 7.97
C VAL A 60 7.14 -2.01 8.78
N THR A 61 7.27 -2.86 9.80
CA THR A 61 8.46 -2.93 10.66
C THR A 61 9.35 -4.10 10.27
N ASP A 62 10.67 -3.92 10.35
CA ASP A 62 11.62 -5.01 10.06
C ASP A 62 11.68 -6.08 11.13
N MET A 63 11.31 -5.75 12.37
CA MET A 63 11.35 -6.65 13.51
C MET A 63 9.95 -7.00 14.01
N VAL A 64 9.83 -8.18 14.62
CA VAL A 64 8.64 -8.67 15.33
C VAL A 64 9.06 -9.22 16.70
N TYR A 65 8.20 -9.04 17.70
CA TYR A 65 8.41 -9.65 19.00
C TYR A 65 8.00 -11.12 18.96
N ASP A 66 8.93 -12.00 19.31
CA ASP A 66 8.68 -13.43 19.46
C ASP A 66 8.34 -13.74 20.93
N PRO A 67 7.10 -14.16 21.22
CA PRO A 67 6.67 -14.44 22.59
C PRO A 67 7.33 -15.70 23.18
N GLU A 68 7.77 -16.65 22.35
CA GLU A 68 8.39 -17.90 22.82
C GLU A 68 9.79 -17.63 23.36
N THR A 69 10.58 -16.86 22.62
CA THR A 69 11.95 -16.48 23.02
C THR A 69 12.01 -15.20 23.85
N LYS A 70 10.87 -14.48 23.98
CA LYS A 70 10.73 -13.17 24.63
C LYS A 70 11.71 -12.12 24.11
N ARG A 71 12.00 -12.16 22.81
CA ARG A 71 12.99 -11.30 22.14
C ARG A 71 12.43 -10.77 20.83
N PHE A 72 12.98 -9.65 20.37
CA PHE A 72 12.74 -9.20 19.00
C PHE A 72 13.62 -10.01 18.05
N ARG A 73 13.03 -10.39 16.91
CA ARG A 73 13.74 -11.01 15.79
C ARG A 73 13.42 -10.26 14.51
N ASP A 74 14.28 -10.42 13.52
CA ASP A 74 13.99 -9.96 12.17
C ASP A 74 12.80 -10.74 11.59
N LYS A 75 11.92 -10.03 10.89
CA LYS A 75 10.84 -10.63 10.12
C LYS A 75 11.41 -11.32 8.89
N SER A 76 10.88 -12.49 8.59
CA SER A 76 11.12 -13.14 7.31
C SER A 76 10.55 -12.30 6.16
N TRP A 77 11.01 -12.55 4.93
CA TRP A 77 10.46 -11.87 3.76
C TRP A 77 8.96 -12.15 3.57
N ASP A 78 8.50 -13.36 3.89
CA ASP A 78 7.08 -13.73 3.84
C ASP A 78 6.22 -12.94 4.85
N GLU A 79 6.77 -12.67 6.03
CA GLU A 79 6.10 -11.82 7.03
C GLU A 79 6.01 -10.37 6.52
N LYS A 80 7.10 -9.84 5.94
CA LYS A 80 7.09 -8.48 5.37
C LYS A 80 6.11 -8.36 4.21
N VAL A 81 6.00 -9.37 3.34
CA VAL A 81 4.99 -9.40 2.27
C VAL A 81 3.57 -9.21 2.83
N LYS A 82 3.21 -9.96 3.87
CA LYS A 82 1.89 -9.85 4.53
C LYS A 82 1.67 -8.47 5.15
N ASP A 83 2.71 -7.88 5.72
CA ASP A 83 2.63 -6.53 6.28
C ASP A 83 2.38 -5.47 5.20
N TYR A 84 3.05 -5.56 4.04
CA TYR A 84 2.82 -4.64 2.93
C TYR A 84 1.39 -4.73 2.41
N GLU A 85 0.87 -5.95 2.20
CA GLU A 85 -0.52 -6.16 1.78
C GLU A 85 -1.53 -5.62 2.81
N SER A 86 -1.29 -5.89 4.09
CA SER A 86 -2.13 -5.41 5.19
C SER A 86 -2.10 -3.88 5.28
N ALA A 87 -0.91 -3.28 5.23
CA ALA A 87 -0.73 -1.84 5.27
C ALA A 87 -1.40 -1.14 4.08
N PHE A 88 -1.38 -1.73 2.88
CA PHE A 88 -2.08 -1.19 1.72
C PHE A 88 -3.61 -1.20 1.94
N ASN A 89 -4.14 -2.30 2.43
CA ASN A 89 -5.58 -2.44 2.69
C ASN A 89 -6.04 -1.46 3.78
N GLU A 90 -5.24 -1.28 4.84
CA GLU A 90 -5.48 -0.27 5.87
C GLU A 90 -5.45 1.15 5.29
N PHE A 91 -4.45 1.47 4.47
CA PHE A 91 -4.35 2.79 3.84
C PHE A 91 -5.58 3.11 2.99
N LYS A 92 -6.05 2.13 2.21
CA LYS A 92 -7.26 2.29 1.39
C LYS A 92 -8.49 2.58 2.26
N LYS A 93 -8.68 1.84 3.36
CA LYS A 93 -9.77 2.08 4.33
C LYS A 93 -9.68 3.46 4.96
N TYR A 94 -8.50 3.84 5.46
CA TYR A 94 -8.23 5.15 6.05
C TYR A 94 -8.60 6.30 5.08
N ARG A 95 -8.19 6.19 3.81
CA ARG A 95 -8.51 7.19 2.79
C ARG A 95 -10.00 7.23 2.44
N ASP A 96 -10.69 6.09 2.44
CA ASP A 96 -12.13 6.05 2.18
C ASP A 96 -12.94 6.64 3.35
N GLU A 97 -12.51 6.44 4.60
CA GLU A 97 -13.09 7.09 5.78
C GLU A 97 -12.91 8.61 5.74
N GLN A 98 -11.71 9.09 5.38
CA GLN A 98 -11.44 10.52 5.21
C GLN A 98 -12.31 11.18 4.12
N LYS A 99 -12.69 10.46 3.06
CA LYS A 99 -13.63 11.01 2.08
C LYS A 99 -15.04 11.14 2.63
N LYS A 100 -15.47 10.22 3.49
CA LYS A 100 -16.81 10.24 4.08
C LYS A 100 -16.96 11.43 5.03
N SER A 101 -15.99 11.64 5.92
CA SER A 101 -15.99 12.78 6.85
C SER A 101 -16.02 14.14 6.13
N VAL A 102 -15.29 14.28 5.01
CA VAL A 102 -15.31 15.50 4.17
C VAL A 102 -16.67 15.72 3.48
N ARG A 103 -17.40 14.66 3.16
CA ARG A 103 -18.74 14.76 2.54
C ARG A 103 -19.83 15.07 3.55
N GLU A 104 -19.72 14.58 4.78
CA GLU A 104 -20.67 14.82 5.87
C GLU A 104 -20.51 16.20 6.52
N SER A 105 -19.36 16.85 6.31
CA SER A 105 -19.08 18.22 6.78
C SER A 105 -19.47 19.31 5.76
N LYS A 106 -20.16 18.94 4.68
CA LYS A 106 -20.60 19.82 3.59
C LYS A 106 -22.12 19.81 3.48
#